data_AF-A0A8T5T940-F1
#
_entry.id   AF-A0A8T5T940-F1
#
_cell.length_a   1.000
_cell.length_b   1.000
_cell.length_c   1.000
_cell.angle_alpha   90.00
_cell.angle_beta   90.00
_cell.angle_gamma   90.00
#
_symmetry.space_group_name_H-M   'P 1'
#
loop_
_entity.id
_entity.type
_entity.pdbx_description
1 polymer ?
#
loop_
_entity_poly.entity_id
_entity_poly.type
_entity_poly.pdbx_seq_one_letter_code
_entity_poly.pdbx_strand_id
1 'polypeptide(L)' 'MKLIVKEFVCPECGQLRWLKVKNICVDCRDRMVLNEISRERKMNKELILENLVW' A
#
# COMPACT_ATOMS: atom_id res chain seq x y z
N MET A 1 -17.39 -25.73 -10.57
CA MET A 1 -16.86 -24.41 -11.00
C MET A 1 -15.33 -24.48 -10.92
N LYS A 2 -14.61 -24.46 -12.04
CA LYS A 2 -13.13 -24.41 -12.02
C LYS A 2 -12.71 -22.95 -11.81
N LEU A 3 -12.11 -22.65 -10.65
CA LEU A 3 -11.48 -21.36 -10.39
C LEU A 3 -10.26 -21.24 -11.30
N ILE A 4 -10.40 -20.48 -12.39
CA ILE A 4 -9.26 -20.13 -13.25
C ILE A 4 -8.51 -19.02 -12.52
N VAL A 5 -7.51 -19.40 -11.75
CA VAL A 5 -6.60 -18.47 -11.09
C VAL A 5 -5.52 -18.11 -12.10
N LYS A 6 -5.53 -16.86 -12.59
CA LYS A 6 -4.52 -16.38 -13.55
C LYS A 6 -3.32 -15.85 -12.79
N GLU A 7 -2.20 -16.55 -12.91
CA GLU A 7 -0.94 -16.08 -12.35
C GLU A 7 -0.43 -14.86 -13.12
N PHE A 8 0.21 -13.93 -12.42
CA PHE A 8 0.88 -12.78 -13.01
C PHE A 8 2.13 -12.42 -12.21
N VAL A 9 3.12 -11.85 -12.88
CA VAL A 9 4.29 -11.26 -12.20
C VAL A 9 3.94 -9.84 -11.81
N CYS A 10 4.06 -9.52 -10.54
CA CYS A 10 3.81 -8.15 -10.06
C CYS A 10 4.91 -7.20 -10.54
N PRO A 11 4.57 -6.06 -11.16
CA PRO A 11 5.58 -5.10 -11.63
C PRO A 11 6.34 -4.42 -10.48
N GLU A 12 5.73 -4.31 -9.29
CA GLU A 12 6.33 -3.62 -8.13
C GLU A 12 7.36 -4.47 -7.39
N CYS A 13 7.09 -5.78 -7.23
CA CYS A 13 7.94 -6.66 -6.42
C CYS A 13 8.58 -7.81 -7.21
N GLY A 14 8.25 -7.97 -8.50
CA GLY A 14 8.79 -9.03 -9.35
C GLY A 14 8.34 -10.45 -8.99
N GLN A 15 7.47 -10.61 -7.98
CA GLN A 15 7.03 -11.93 -7.53
C GLN A 15 5.83 -12.43 -8.34
N LEU A 16 5.79 -13.74 -8.57
CA LEU A 16 4.62 -14.42 -9.14
C LEU A 16 3.49 -14.44 -8.11
N ARG A 17 2.31 -13.96 -8.50
CA ARG A 17 1.13 -13.82 -7.65
C ARG A 17 -0.13 -14.25 -8.39
N TRP A 18 -1.17 -14.50 -7.61
CA TRP A 18 -2.44 -15.04 -8.09
C TRP A 18 -3.60 -14.05 -8.02
N LEU A 19 -3.44 -13.00 -7.21
CA LEU A 19 -4.45 -12.00 -6.94
C LEU A 19 -3.98 -10.64 -7.46
N LYS A 20 -4.60 -10.21 -8.55
CA LYS A 20 -4.28 -8.96 -9.25
C LYS A 20 -5.32 -7.90 -8.92
N VAL A 21 -4.89 -6.77 -8.36
CA VAL A 21 -5.75 -5.61 -8.10
C VAL A 21 -5.12 -4.40 -8.78
N LYS A 22 -5.83 -3.76 -9.72
CA LYS A 22 -5.33 -2.58 -10.46
C LYS A 22 -3.89 -2.74 -11.00
N ASN A 23 -3.58 -3.89 -11.59
CA ASN A 23 -2.26 -4.25 -12.14
C ASN A 23 -1.10 -4.47 -11.15
N ILE A 24 -1.32 -4.43 -9.84
CA ILE A 24 -0.29 -4.73 -8.84
C ILE A 24 -0.72 -5.85 -7.89
N CYS A 25 0.23 -6.36 -7.10
CA CYS A 25 -0.04 -7.35 -6.06
C CYS A 25 -0.75 -6.70 -4.86
N VAL A 26 -1.59 -7.46 -4.16
CA VAL A 26 -2.31 -6.97 -2.97
C VAL A 26 -1.34 -6.49 -1.90
N ASP A 27 -0.30 -7.28 -1.57
CA ASP A 27 0.72 -6.88 -0.59
C ASP A 27 1.44 -5.57 -0.96
N CYS A 28 1.61 -5.32 -2.26
CA CYS A 28 2.26 -4.13 -2.80
C CYS A 28 1.34 -2.92 -2.62
N ARG A 29 0.07 -3.09 -2.98
CA ARG A 29 -0.98 -2.08 -2.76
C ARG A 29 -1.11 -1.73 -1.29
N ASP A 30 -1.22 -2.73 -0.41
CA ASP A 30 -1.47 -2.52 1.02
C ASP A 30 -0.28 -1.80 1.66
N ARG A 31 0.95 -2.12 1.24
CA ARG A 31 2.15 -1.38 1.65
C ARG A 31 2.11 0.09 1.23
N MET A 32 1.66 0.39 0.01
CA MET A 32 1.52 1.78 -0.46
C MET A 32 0.50 2.54 0.40
N VAL A 33 -0.66 1.94 0.66
CA VAL A 33 -1.70 2.54 1.52
C VAL A 33 -1.18 2.77 2.94
N LEU A 34 -0.50 1.78 3.54
CA LEU A 34 0.09 1.92 4.87
C LEU A 34 1.16 3.02 4.92
N ASN A 35 1.97 3.16 3.86
CA ASN A 35 2.96 4.22 3.76
C ASN A 35 2.31 5.61 3.65
N GLU A 36 1.22 5.74 2.90
CA GLU A 36 0.45 6.98 2.78
C GLU A 36 -0.15 7.37 4.13
N ILE A 37 -0.83 6.44 4.81
CA ILE A 37 -1.38 6.63 6.16
C ILE A 37 -0.26 7.04 7.14
N SER A 38 0.92 6.41 7.06
CA SER A 38 2.07 6.73 7.92
C SER A 38 2.57 8.16 7.67
N ARG A 39 2.64 8.61 6.41
CA ARG A 39 3.02 9.98 6.05
C ARG A 39 2.03 11.00 6.58
N GLU A 40 0.73 10.78 6.39
CA GLU A 40 -0.33 11.64 6.92
C GLU A 40 -0.26 11.75 8.44
N ARG A 41 -0.07 10.63 9.13
CA ARG A 41 0.09 10.59 10.59
C ARG A 41 1.33 11.36 11.06
N LYS A 42 2.44 11.27 10.33
CA LYS A 42 3.66 12.02 10.65
C LYS A 42 3.45 13.52 10.48
N MET A 43 2.86 13.97 9.37
CA MET A 43 2.54 15.38 9.15
C MET A 43 1.58 15.93 10.21
N ASN A 44 0.53 15.17 10.56
CA ASN A 44 -0.39 15.56 11.63
C ASN A 44 0.31 15.69 12.98
N LYS A 45 1.27 14.82 13.29
CA LYS A 45 2.06 14.92 14.52
C LYS A 45 2.92 16.19 14.54
N GLU A 46 3.55 16.53 13.42
CA GLU A 46 4.36 17.75 13.27
C GLU A 46 3.49 19.00 13.44
N LEU A 47 2.32 19.06 12.78
CA LEU A 47 1.32 20.13 12.94
C LEU A 47 0.83 20.29 14.39
N ILE A 48 0.58 19.19 15.11
CA ILE A 48 0.16 19.23 16.51
C ILE A 48 1.28 19.78 17.39
N LEU A 49 2.53 19.34 17.17
CA LEU A 49 3.69 19.81 17.92
C LEU A 49 3.94 21.32 17.70
N GLU A 50 3.80 21.82 16.48
CA GLU A 50 3.93 23.25 16.18
C GLU A 50 2.85 24.10 16.87
N ASN A 51 1.62 23.58 16.99
CA ASN A 51 0.51 24.29 17.65
C ASN A 51 0.53 24.22 19.19
N LEU A 52 1.25 23.26 19.79
CA LEU A 52 1.35 23.11 21.24
C LEU A 52 2.49 23.94 21.88
N VAL A 53 3.33 24.59 21.07
CA VAL A 53 4.48 25.38 21.53
C VAL A 53 4.14 26.88 21.68
N TRP A 54 2.87 27.26 21.56
CA TRP A 54 2.39 28.64 21.80
C TRP A 54 1.83 28.85 23.20
#